data_AF-A0A536KY05-F1
#
_entry.id   AF-A0A536KY05-F1
#
_cell.length_a   1.000
_cell.length_b   1.000
_cell.length_c   1.000
_cell.angle_alpha   90.00
_cell.angle_beta   90.00
_cell.angle_gamma   90.00
#
_symmetry.space_group_name_H-M   'P 1'
#
loop_
_entity.id
_entity.type
_entity.pdbx_description
1 polymer ?
#
loop_
_entity_poly.entity_id
_entity_poly.type
_entity_poly.pdbx_seq_one_letter_code
_entity_poly.pdbx_strand_id
1 'polypeptide(L)' 'MSFAAVQKHVAVLERAGLITKQRIGRRKVVRTNLEALLVARRLLDQYEELWRARIDRMNELIAEPAGAIDTVEATESKR' A
#
# COMPACT_ATOMS: atom_id res chain seq x y z
N MET A 1 25.13 3.83 -6.46
CA MET A 1 24.64 2.50 -6.02
C MET A 1 25.49 1.40 -6.67
N SER A 2 25.86 0.33 -5.96
CA SER A 2 26.79 -0.69 -6.45
C SER A 2 26.09 -1.85 -7.20
N PHE A 3 26.84 -2.57 -8.05
CA PHE A 3 26.33 -3.77 -8.73
C PHE A 3 25.81 -4.83 -7.75
N ALA A 4 26.50 -5.00 -6.61
CA ALA A 4 26.08 -5.92 -5.56
C ALA A 4 24.72 -5.52 -4.96
N ALA A 5 24.47 -4.21 -4.75
CA ALA A 5 23.17 -3.73 -4.30
C ALA A 5 22.07 -4.06 -5.32
N VAL A 6 22.31 -3.79 -6.61
CA VAL A 6 21.36 -4.13 -7.68
C VAL A 6 21.08 -5.64 -7.75
N GLN A 7 22.11 -6.50 -7.63
CA GLN A 7 21.92 -7.95 -7.64
C GLN A 7 21.08 -8.44 -6.45
N LYS A 8 21.19 -7.81 -5.26
CA LYS A 8 20.31 -8.12 -4.13
C LYS A 8 18.84 -7.87 -4.48
N HIS A 9 18.53 -6.74 -5.12
CA HIS A 9 17.17 -6.43 -5.58
C HIS A 9 16.69 -7.42 -6.63
N VAL A 10 17.51 -7.71 -7.65
CA VAL A 10 17.18 -8.70 -8.69
C VAL A 10 16.86 -10.06 -8.06
N ALA A 11 17.65 -10.53 -7.10
CA ALA A 11 17.39 -11.81 -6.44
C ALA A 11 16.07 -11.83 -5.65
N VAL A 12 15.66 -10.71 -5.05
CA VAL A 12 14.35 -10.59 -4.39
C VAL A 12 13.22 -10.62 -5.41
N LEU A 13 13.33 -9.85 -6.49
CA LEU A 13 12.31 -9.78 -7.53
C LEU A 13 12.13 -11.12 -8.26
N GLU A 14 13.23 -11.85 -8.49
CA GLU A 14 13.22 -13.18 -9.10
C GLU A 14 12.55 -14.20 -8.19
N ARG A 15 12.88 -14.20 -6.88
CA ARG A 15 12.20 -15.07 -5.90
C ARG A 15 10.71 -14.77 -5.75
N ALA A 16 10.32 -13.51 -5.93
CA ALA A 16 8.92 -13.09 -5.93
C ALA A 16 8.19 -13.40 -7.25
N GLY A 17 8.87 -13.94 -8.26
CA GLY A 17 8.29 -14.28 -9.57
C GLY A 17 7.99 -13.07 -10.46
N LEU A 18 8.40 -11.85 -10.05
CA LEU A 18 8.13 -10.60 -10.78
C LEU A 18 9.06 -10.41 -11.98
N ILE A 19 10.21 -11.09 -11.97
CA ILE A 19 11.15 -11.14 -13.07
C ILE A 19 11.64 -12.57 -13.29
N THR A 20 12.27 -12.81 -14.42
CA THR A 20 12.98 -14.04 -14.75
C THR A 20 14.40 -13.70 -15.17
N LYS A 21 15.33 -14.64 -14.94
CA LYS A 21 16.73 -14.50 -15.36
C LYS A 21 17.06 -15.56 -16.41
N GLN A 22 17.48 -15.10 -17.58
CA GLN A 22 17.86 -15.97 -18.68
C GLN A 22 19.34 -15.79 -19.01
N ARG A 23 20.07 -16.90 -19.17
CA ARG A 23 21.47 -16.85 -19.62
C ARG A 23 21.52 -16.86 -21.14
N ILE A 24 22.06 -15.80 -21.73
CA ILE A 24 22.30 -15.68 -23.18
C ILE A 24 23.80 -15.58 -23.40
N GLY A 25 24.42 -16.70 -23.77
CA GLY A 25 25.87 -16.83 -23.85
C GLY A 25 26.53 -16.58 -22.49
N ARG A 26 27.40 -15.56 -22.41
CA ARG A 26 28.06 -15.14 -21.16
C ARG A 26 27.28 -14.08 -20.36
N ARG A 27 26.16 -13.57 -20.90
CA ARG A 27 25.35 -12.55 -20.24
C ARG A 27 24.17 -13.16 -19.50
N LYS A 28 23.81 -12.58 -18.36
CA LYS A 28 22.54 -12.85 -17.67
C LYS A 28 21.59 -11.69 -17.98
N VAL A 29 20.53 -11.97 -18.72
CA VAL A 29 19.49 -11.00 -19.08
C VAL A 29 18.33 -11.18 -18.11
N VAL A 30 17.90 -10.07 -17.52
CA VAL A 30 16.72 -10.02 -16.66
C VAL A 30 15.54 -9.58 -17.51
N ARG A 31 14.43 -10.31 -17.43
CA ARG A 31 13.17 -9.97 -18.09
C ARG A 31 12.06 -9.84 -17.06
N THR A 32 11.22 -8.84 -17.21
CA THR A 32 10.05 -8.67 -16.38
C THR A 32 8.98 -9.71 -16.71
N ASN A 33 8.32 -10.24 -15.68
CA ASN A 33 7.11 -11.04 -15.84
C ASN A 33 5.89 -10.11 -15.74
N LEU A 34 5.35 -9.73 -16.90
CA LEU A 34 4.24 -8.78 -16.97
C LEU A 34 2.98 -9.30 -16.28
N GLU A 35 2.68 -10.60 -16.43
CA GLU A 35 1.51 -11.22 -15.83
C GLU A 35 1.56 -11.17 -14.30
N ALA A 36 2.71 -11.52 -13.72
CA ALA A 36 2.91 -11.45 -12.27
C ALA A 36 2.81 -10.02 -11.74
N LEU A 37 3.34 -9.02 -12.47
CA LEU A 37 3.18 -7.62 -12.10
C LEU A 37 1.72 -7.16 -12.14
N LEU A 38 0.95 -7.58 -13.13
CA LEU A 38 -0.47 -7.24 -13.21
C LEU A 38 -1.26 -7.86 -12.05
N VAL A 39 -0.93 -9.08 -11.65
CA VAL A 39 -1.51 -9.70 -10.44
C VAL A 39 -1.17 -8.89 -9.19
N ALA A 40 0.12 -8.57 -8.99
CA ALA A 40 0.56 -7.77 -7.86
C ALA A 40 -0.12 -6.39 -7.81
N ARG A 41 -0.24 -5.73 -8.98
CA ARG A 41 -0.94 -4.45 -9.11
C ARG A 41 -2.40 -4.55 -8.67
N ARG A 42 -3.15 -5.53 -9.18
CA ARG A 42 -4.56 -5.74 -8.80
C ARG A 42 -4.74 -5.99 -7.31
N LEU A 43 -3.79 -6.69 -6.68
CA LEU A 43 -3.83 -6.92 -5.23
C LEU A 43 -3.59 -5.61 -4.47
N LEU A 44 -2.61 -4.81 -4.90
CA LEU A 44 -2.33 -3.50 -4.30
C LEU A 44 -3.50 -2.53 -4.46
N ASP A 45 -4.21 -2.56 -5.59
CA ASP A 45 -5.42 -1.74 -5.81
C ASP A 45 -6.51 -2.05 -4.78
N GLN A 46 -6.74 -3.34 -4.48
CA GLN A 46 -7.70 -3.75 -3.44
C GLN A 46 -7.29 -3.25 -2.05
N TYR A 47 -6.00 -3.28 -1.73
CA TYR A 47 -5.50 -2.71 -0.46
C TYR A 47 -5.64 -1.19 -0.42
N GLU A 48 -5.41 -0.52 -1.55
CA GLU A 48 -5.61 0.93 -1.66
C GLU A 48 -7.06 1.30 -1.38
N GLU A 49 -8.03 0.63 -1.99
CA GLU A 49 -9.46 0.84 -1.74
C GLU A 49 -9.80 0.67 -0.26
N LEU A 50 -9.30 -0.40 0.37
CA LEU A 50 -9.51 -0.67 1.79
C LEU A 50 -8.93 0.44 2.68
N TRP A 51 -7.74 0.92 2.37
CA TRP A 51 -7.11 2.00 3.14
C TRP A 51 -7.82 3.33 2.96
N ARG A 52 -8.25 3.66 1.74
CA ARG A 52 -9.06 4.86 1.49
C ARG A 52 -10.34 4.84 2.31
N ALA A 53 -11.11 3.75 2.24
CA ALA A 53 -12.33 3.60 3.03
C ALA A 53 -12.11 3.63 4.55
N ARG A 54 -10.92 3.28 5.04
CA ARG A 54 -10.57 3.41 6.46
C ARG A 54 -10.25 4.85 6.82
N ILE A 55 -9.47 5.54 5.99
CA ILE A 55 -9.10 6.94 6.19
C ILE A 55 -10.35 7.83 6.13
N ASP A 56 -11.25 7.59 5.18
CA ASP A 56 -12.49 8.35 5.04
C ASP A 56 -13.36 8.24 6.30
N ARG A 57 -13.54 7.04 6.85
CA ARG A 57 -14.23 6.83 8.13
C ARG A 57 -13.54 7.51 9.32
N MET A 58 -12.20 7.50 9.35
CA MET A 58 -11.47 8.22 10.39
C MET A 58 -11.69 9.73 10.26
N ASN A 59 -11.71 10.26 9.05
CA ASN A 59 -11.98 11.67 8.80
C ASN A 59 -13.40 12.05 9.23
N GLU A 60 -14.40 11.19 8.99
CA GLU A 60 -15.78 11.39 9.47
C GLU A 60 -15.85 11.49 11.00
N LEU A 61 -15.21 10.56 11.72
CA LEU A 61 -15.18 10.56 13.18
C LEU A 61 -14.47 11.78 13.79
N ILE A 62 -13.45 12.30 13.11
CA ILE A 62 -12.72 13.51 13.55
C ILE A 62 -13.51 14.78 13.19
N ALA A 63 -14.20 14.77 12.06
CA ALA A 63 -15.01 15.89 11.59
C ALA A 63 -16.35 16.02 12.33
N GLU A 64 -16.81 14.96 12.99
CA GLU A 64 -17.94 15.02 13.91
C GLU A 64 -17.58 16.02 15.04
N PRO A 65 -18.20 17.21 15.08
CA PRO A 65 -17.85 18.18 16.10
C PRO A 65 -18.15 17.56 17.46
N ALA A 66 -17.26 17.78 18.42
CA ALA A 66 -17.46 17.51 19.84
C ALA A 66 -18.65 18.29 20.47
N GLY A 67 -19.67 18.66 19.68
CA GLY A 67 -20.82 19.46 20.09
C GLY A 67 -21.97 18.67 20.70
N ALA A 68 -21.91 17.34 20.76
CA ALA A 68 -22.92 16.52 21.45
C ALA A 68 -22.59 16.30 22.94
N ILE A 69 -21.37 16.61 23.38
CA ILE A 69 -20.97 16.49 24.79
C ILE A 69 -21.31 17.79 25.55
N ASP A 70 -21.27 18.94 24.88
CA ASP A 70 -21.59 20.25 25.47
C ASP A 70 -23.10 20.54 25.61
N THR A 71 -23.97 19.76 24.96
CA THR A 71 -25.43 20.02 25.05
C THR A 71 -26.03 19.57 26.38
N VAL A 72 -25.37 18.66 27.10
CA VAL A 72 -25.87 18.13 28.39
C VAL A 72 -25.57 19.10 29.54
N GLU A 73 -24.43 19.79 29.53
CA GLU A 73 -24.09 20.80 30.56
C GLU A 73 -24.98 22.05 30.50
N ALA A 74 -25.40 22.48 29.30
CA ALA A 74 -26.26 23.67 29.14
C ALA A 74 -27.68 23.47 29.71
N THR A 75 -28.16 22.22 29.81
CA THR A 75 -29.47 21.90 30.40
C THR A 75 -29.46 21.79 31.93
N GLU A 76 -28.31 21.56 32.57
CA GLU A 76 -28.21 21.53 34.04
C GLU A 76 -27.99 22.92 34.67
N SER A 77 -27.38 23.87 33.95
CA SER A 77 -27.11 25.21 34.50
C SER A 77 -28.35 26.13 34.61
N LYS A 78 -29.53 25.69 34.15
CA LYS A 78 -30.78 26.49 34.14
C LYS A 78 -31.86 25.96 35.09
N ARG A 79 -31.48 25.19 36.12
CA ARG A 79 -32.38 24.68 37.16
C ARG A 79 -32.02 25.22 38.55
#